data_AF-A0AAD9GE42-F1
#
_entry.id   AF-A0AAD9GE42-F1
#
_cell.length_a   1.000
_cell.length_b   1.000
_cell.length_c   1.000
_cell.angle_alpha   90.00
_cell.angle_beta   90.00
_cell.angle_gamma   90.00
#
_symmetry.space_group_name_H-M   'P 1'
#
loop_
_entity.id
_entity.type
_entity.pdbx_description
1 polymer ?
#
loop_
_entity_poly.entity_id
_entity_poly.type
_entity_poly.pdbx_seq_one_letter_code
_entity_poly.pdbx_strand_id
1 'polypeptide(L)'
;MWAPTVLGGVIAGAVWLLLRPLALYHGSKEQYNVPMLSILRFSFHVRLHSLILWVSGVSGVSSSLPSIPDVDQLPGSVLRVLGNNPSRMTLRGTNVYIVGSGSRRLLIDCSDGNEGFVKNLTEVCQRHGVDEISDLLVTDARTLGSRWWTVAIEAKVSSSESVEIPP
;
A
#
# COMPACT_ATOMS: atom_id res chain seq x y z
N MET A 1 -22.42 -11.01 37.79
CA MET A 1 -21.50 -10.16 38.59
C MET A 1 -20.26 -9.74 37.78
N TRP A 2 -20.43 -9.37 36.50
CA TRP A 2 -19.31 -9.04 35.57
C TRP A 2 -19.25 -7.54 35.22
N ALA A 3 -20.16 -6.73 35.74
CA ALA A 3 -20.31 -5.33 35.35
C ALA A 3 -19.10 -4.43 35.74
N PRO A 4 -18.50 -4.52 36.94
CA PRO A 4 -17.44 -3.59 37.34
C PRO A 4 -16.10 -3.88 36.64
N THR A 5 -15.78 -5.16 36.42
CA THR A 5 -14.53 -5.59 35.80
C THR A 5 -14.52 -5.32 34.30
N VAL A 6 -15.66 -5.53 33.62
CA VAL A 6 -15.82 -5.17 32.20
C VAL A 6 -15.77 -3.65 32.03
N LEU A 7 -16.42 -2.88 32.91
CA LEU A 7 -16.40 -1.42 32.86
C LEU A 7 -14.97 -0.87 33.09
N GLY A 8 -14.24 -1.40 34.06
CA GLY A 8 -12.84 -1.04 34.30
C GLY A 8 -11.93 -1.34 33.10
N GLY A 9 -12.11 -2.49 32.45
CA GLY A 9 -11.37 -2.86 31.23
C GLY A 9 -11.65 -1.93 30.06
N VAL A 10 -12.91 -1.55 29.84
CA VAL A 10 -13.29 -0.59 28.78
C VAL A 10 -12.69 0.79 29.03
N ILE A 11 -12.74 1.28 30.27
CA ILE A 11 -12.16 2.58 30.64
C ILE A 11 -10.63 2.56 30.45
N ALA A 12 -9.95 1.52 30.94
CA ALA A 12 -8.50 1.38 30.77
C ALA A 12 -8.09 1.32 29.29
N GLY A 13 -8.84 0.60 28.46
CA GLY A 13 -8.62 0.54 27.02
C GLY A 13 -8.83 1.90 26.33
N ALA A 14 -9.86 2.65 26.70
CA ALA A 14 -10.13 3.98 26.16
C ALA A 14 -9.04 4.99 26.56
N VAL A 15 -8.60 4.98 27.81
CA VAL A 15 -7.51 5.82 28.32
C VAL A 15 -6.19 5.49 27.62
N TRP A 16 -5.86 4.20 27.47
CA TRP A 16 -4.67 3.77 26.74
C TRP A 16 -4.70 4.22 25.28
N LEU A 17 -5.85 4.09 24.60
CA LEU A 17 -6.01 4.58 23.23
C LEU A 17 -5.74 6.09 23.14
N LEU A 18 -6.21 6.90 24.08
CA LEU A 18 -6.02 8.35 24.10
C LEU A 18 -4.56 8.76 24.40
N LEU A 19 -3.87 8.06 25.31
CA LEU A 19 -2.50 8.41 25.73
C LEU A 19 -1.41 7.79 24.86
N ARG A 20 -1.69 6.69 24.15
CA ARG A 20 -0.74 5.99 23.28
C ARG A 20 -0.03 6.90 22.24
N PRO A 21 -0.71 7.83 21.55
CA PRO A 21 -0.04 8.74 20.61
C PRO A 21 1.04 9.59 21.31
N LEU A 22 0.78 9.99 22.55
CA LEU A 22 1.70 10.80 23.34
C LEU A 22 2.91 9.98 23.81
N ALA A 23 2.70 8.71 24.16
CA ALA A 23 3.77 7.80 24.53
C ALA A 23 4.70 7.49 23.33
N LEU A 24 4.11 7.30 22.13
CA LEU A 24 4.89 7.10 20.90
C LEU A 24 5.65 8.37 20.49
N TYR A 25 5.06 9.55 20.68
CA TYR A 25 5.70 10.83 20.38
C TYR A 25 6.86 11.16 21.34
N HIS A 26 6.73 10.89 22.64
CA HIS A 26 7.85 11.07 23.57
C HIS A 26 8.98 10.05 23.37
N GLY A 27 8.69 8.90 22.75
CA GLY A 27 9.68 7.87 22.43
C GLY A 27 10.47 8.11 21.13
N SER A 28 10.09 9.09 20.30
CA SER A 28 10.81 9.36 19.04
C SER A 28 12.08 10.17 19.28
N LYS A 29 13.19 9.74 18.67
CA LYS A 29 14.51 10.38 18.79
C LYS A 29 14.60 11.76 18.11
N GLU A 30 13.68 12.09 17.21
CA GLU A 30 13.54 13.42 16.60
C GLU A 30 12.51 14.25 17.35
N GLN A 31 12.97 15.27 18.07
CA GLN A 31 12.11 16.16 18.85
C GLN A 31 11.70 17.36 18.00
N TYR A 32 10.59 17.24 17.27
CA TYR A 32 9.88 18.41 16.75
C TYR A 32 9.20 19.10 17.93
N ASN A 33 9.34 20.42 18.13
CA ASN A 33 8.63 21.13 19.21
C ASN A 33 7.15 21.34 18.85
N VAL A 34 6.35 20.28 18.99
CA VAL A 34 4.91 20.30 18.71
C VAL A 34 4.16 20.33 20.03
N PRO A 35 3.28 21.31 20.27
CA PRO A 35 2.48 21.34 21.48
C PRO A 35 1.67 20.05 21.65
N MET A 36 1.66 19.51 22.87
CA MET A 36 0.97 18.26 23.22
C MET A 36 -0.51 18.26 22.80
N LEU A 37 -1.19 19.39 23.00
CA LEU A 37 -2.59 19.57 22.63
C LEU A 37 -2.81 19.43 21.12
N SER A 38 -1.84 19.84 20.30
CA SER A 38 -1.91 19.69 18.84
C SER A 38 -1.90 18.22 18.43
N ILE A 39 -1.07 17.39 19.08
CA ILE A 39 -0.97 15.95 18.82
C ILE A 39 -2.26 15.24 19.26
N LEU A 40 -2.77 15.57 20.44
CA LEU A 40 -4.02 15.01 20.95
C LEU A 40 -5.21 15.40 20.06
N ARG A 41 -5.30 16.68 19.68
CA ARG A 41 -6.36 17.19 18.80
C ARG A 41 -6.30 16.52 17.42
N PHE A 42 -5.11 16.45 16.82
CA PHE A 42 -4.91 15.77 15.53
C PHE A 42 -5.30 14.29 15.62
N SER A 43 -4.80 13.58 16.63
CA SER A 43 -5.07 12.16 16.82
C SER A 43 -6.56 11.89 17.05
N PHE A 44 -7.21 12.70 17.87
CA PHE A 44 -8.65 12.59 18.11
C PHE A 44 -9.44 12.83 16.82
N HIS A 45 -9.12 13.90 16.09
CA HIS A 45 -9.79 14.25 14.85
C HIS A 45 -9.66 13.13 13.80
N VAL A 46 -8.45 12.62 13.57
CA VAL A 46 -8.20 11.52 12.63
C VAL A 46 -8.97 10.26 13.01
N ARG A 47 -8.98 9.89 14.29
CA ARG A 47 -9.69 8.69 14.75
C ARG A 47 -11.19 8.84 14.70
N LEU A 48 -11.72 10.01 15.05
CA LEU A 48 -13.15 10.30 14.96
C LEU A 48 -13.61 10.25 13.51
N HIS A 49 -12.89 10.89 12.58
CA HIS A 49 -13.19 10.81 11.16
C HIS A 49 -13.07 9.39 10.61
N SER A 50 -12.05 8.64 11.03
CA SER A 50 -11.90 7.22 10.62
C SER A 50 -13.06 6.37 11.12
N LEU A 51 -13.51 6.58 12.35
CA LEU A 51 -14.67 5.91 12.93
C LEU A 51 -15.96 6.28 12.19
N ILE A 52 -16.16 7.56 11.90
CA ILE A 52 -17.31 8.03 11.08
C ILE A 52 -17.28 7.33 9.73
N LEU A 53 -16.15 7.34 9.02
CA LEU A 53 -16.01 6.70 7.72
C LEU A 53 -16.28 5.19 7.77
N TRP A 54 -15.85 4.52 8.85
CA TRP A 54 -16.07 3.10 9.08
C TRP A 54 -17.55 2.79 9.36
N VAL A 55 -18.21 3.54 10.25
CA VAL A 55 -19.63 3.36 10.60
C VAL A 55 -20.57 3.76 9.46
N SER A 56 -20.24 4.81 8.70
CA SER A 56 -21.09 5.29 7.60
C SER A 56 -21.24 4.32 6.43
N GLY A 57 -20.54 3.18 6.41
CA GLY A 57 -20.81 2.09 5.46
C GLY A 57 -20.61 2.47 3.98
N VAL A 58 -19.92 3.58 3.66
CA VAL A 58 -19.62 4.05 2.29
C VAL A 58 -18.57 3.15 1.62
N SER A 59 -18.79 1.84 1.62
CA SER A 59 -17.90 0.84 1.02
C SER A 59 -18.02 0.82 -0.52
N GLY A 60 -18.97 1.56 -1.09
CA GLY A 60 -19.36 1.49 -2.50
C GLY A 60 -18.68 2.45 -3.48
N VAL A 61 -17.64 3.21 -3.07
CA VAL A 61 -16.97 4.14 -4.02
C VAL A 61 -16.37 3.37 -5.20
N SER A 62 -15.78 2.19 -4.97
CA SER A 62 -15.14 1.41 -6.04
C SER A 62 -16.13 0.75 -7.01
N SER A 63 -17.36 0.43 -6.58
CA SER A 63 -18.33 -0.31 -7.41
C SER A 63 -19.05 0.58 -8.43
N SER A 64 -19.11 1.89 -8.19
CA SER A 64 -19.71 2.86 -9.12
C SER A 64 -18.72 3.44 -10.14
N LEU A 65 -17.43 3.11 -10.03
CA LEU A 65 -16.41 3.63 -10.93
C LEU A 65 -16.34 2.81 -12.23
N PRO A 66 -16.06 3.45 -13.38
CA PRO A 66 -15.79 2.74 -14.61
C PRO A 66 -14.70 1.67 -14.42
N SER A 67 -14.90 0.52 -15.06
CA SER A 67 -13.84 -0.49 -15.10
C SER A 67 -12.70 0.01 -15.96
N ILE A 68 -11.48 -0.14 -15.46
CA ILE A 68 -10.24 0.06 -16.20
C ILE A 68 -9.61 -1.31 -16.44
N PRO A 69 -8.85 -1.50 -17.53
CA PRO A 69 -8.21 -2.78 -17.81
C PRO A 69 -7.09 -3.06 -16.80
N ASP A 70 -6.85 -4.34 -16.52
CA ASP A 70 -5.77 -4.76 -15.63
C ASP A 70 -4.39 -4.34 -16.14
N VAL A 71 -4.23 -4.23 -17.45
CA VAL A 71 -3.00 -3.82 -18.12
C VAL A 71 -3.34 -2.78 -19.18
N ASP A 72 -2.53 -1.73 -19.25
CA ASP A 72 -2.74 -0.64 -20.22
C ASP A 72 -1.40 -0.07 -20.68
N GLN A 73 -1.27 0.22 -21.98
CA GLN A 73 -0.09 0.88 -22.52
C GLN A 73 -0.38 2.36 -22.70
N LEU A 74 0.29 3.17 -21.89
CA LEU A 74 0.15 4.62 -21.90
C LEU A 74 1.20 5.25 -22.83
N PRO A 75 0.97 6.51 -23.28
CA PRO A 75 1.97 7.24 -24.06
C PRO A 75 3.32 7.36 -23.33
N GLY A 76 4.42 7.46 -24.09
CA GLY A 76 5.74 7.71 -23.52
C GLY A 76 6.49 6.49 -22.98
N SER A 77 6.23 5.29 -23.52
CA SER A 77 6.83 4.02 -23.05
C SER A 77 6.52 3.72 -21.58
N VAL A 78 5.25 3.87 -21.23
CA VAL A 78 4.74 3.60 -19.87
C VAL A 78 3.72 2.47 -19.96
N LEU A 79 3.90 1.44 -19.14
CA LEU A 79 2.93 0.37 -18.96
C LEU A 79 2.30 0.52 -17.59
N ARG A 80 0.97 0.48 -17.51
CA ARG A 80 0.24 0.43 -16.25
C ARG A 80 -0.22 -1.00 -15.98
N VAL A 81 0.05 -1.49 -14.78
CA VAL A 81 -0.51 -2.72 -14.22
C VAL A 81 -1.38 -2.34 -13.03
N LEU A 82 -2.63 -2.78 -13.04
CA LEU A 82 -3.56 -2.55 -11.93
C LEU A 82 -3.23 -3.51 -10.78
N GLY A 83 -3.19 -2.96 -9.57
CA GLY A 83 -2.85 -3.67 -8.36
C GLY A 83 -3.87 -4.70 -7.89
N ASN A 84 -5.06 -4.78 -8.50
CA ASN A 84 -6.13 -5.74 -8.16
C ASN A 84 -6.50 -5.80 -6.66
N ASN A 85 -6.35 -4.67 -5.98
CA ASN A 85 -6.64 -4.46 -4.56
C ASN A 85 -7.69 -3.35 -4.37
N PRO A 86 -8.92 -3.48 -4.90
CA PRO A 86 -9.93 -2.43 -4.84
C PRO A 86 -10.36 -2.14 -3.41
N SER A 87 -10.47 -0.86 -3.06
CA SER A 87 -10.91 -0.42 -1.74
C SER A 87 -11.41 1.02 -1.80
N ARG A 88 -11.93 1.54 -0.69
CA ARG A 88 -12.28 2.97 -0.59
C ARG A 88 -11.09 3.89 -0.87
N MET A 89 -9.87 3.46 -0.52
CA MET A 89 -8.66 4.28 -0.61
C MET A 89 -7.87 4.05 -1.90
N THR A 90 -7.97 2.86 -2.49
CA THR A 90 -7.31 2.48 -3.75
C THR A 90 -8.23 2.58 -4.96
N LEU A 91 -9.51 2.92 -4.76
CA LEU A 91 -10.53 2.93 -5.81
C LEU A 91 -10.58 1.56 -6.49
N ARG A 92 -10.31 1.50 -7.81
CA ARG A 92 -10.25 0.24 -8.59
C ARG A 92 -9.01 -0.62 -8.27
N GLY A 93 -8.00 -0.04 -7.62
CA GLY A 93 -6.73 -0.67 -7.29
C GLY A 93 -5.57 0.32 -7.40
N THR A 94 -4.42 -0.03 -6.82
CA THR A 94 -3.18 0.72 -6.97
C THR A 94 -2.76 0.74 -8.43
N ASN A 95 -2.41 1.90 -8.99
CA ASN A 95 -1.83 1.96 -10.33
C ASN A 95 -0.32 1.79 -10.20
N VAL A 96 0.20 0.67 -10.69
CA VAL A 96 1.65 0.40 -10.74
C VAL A 96 2.14 0.67 -12.16
N TYR A 97 3.27 1.35 -12.30
CA TYR A 97 3.80 1.75 -13.61
C TYR A 97 5.17 1.17 -13.87
N ILE A 98 5.37 0.61 -15.06
CA ILE A 98 6.68 0.24 -15.59
C ILE A 98 7.06 1.31 -16.61
N VAL A 99 8.19 1.99 -16.39
CA VAL A 99 8.61 3.15 -17.19
C VAL A 99 9.95 2.86 -17.88
N GLY A 100 9.98 3.08 -19.19
CA GLY A 100 11.17 2.90 -20.04
C GLY A 100 10.88 2.09 -21.29
N SER A 101 11.78 2.16 -22.27
CA SER A 101 11.66 1.46 -23.56
C SER A 101 12.61 0.27 -23.73
N GLY A 102 13.66 0.18 -22.93
CA GLY A 102 14.64 -0.93 -22.97
C GLY A 102 14.17 -2.18 -22.21
N SER A 103 15.03 -3.19 -22.12
CA SER A 103 14.76 -4.39 -21.33
C SER A 103 14.92 -4.19 -19.83
N ARG A 104 15.63 -3.14 -19.43
CA ARG A 104 15.79 -2.71 -18.05
C ARG A 104 14.92 -1.47 -17.78
N ARG A 105 13.96 -1.55 -16.86
CA ARG A 105 12.94 -0.50 -16.62
C ARG A 105 12.74 -0.16 -15.15
N LEU A 106 12.22 1.04 -14.89
CA LEU A 106 11.85 1.52 -13.55
C LEU A 106 10.44 1.04 -13.20
N LEU A 107 10.23 0.54 -11.98
CA LEU A 107 8.90 0.28 -11.42
C LEU A 107 8.50 1.43 -10.48
N ILE A 108 7.30 1.97 -10.66
CA ILE A 108 6.72 3.00 -9.82
C ILE A 108 5.52 2.41 -9.07
N ASP A 109 5.58 2.52 -7.76
CA ASP A 109 4.64 1.97 -6.79
C ASP A 109 4.56 0.43 -6.78
N CYS A 110 3.89 -0.13 -5.78
CA CYS A 110 3.62 -1.56 -5.64
C CYS A 110 2.22 -1.81 -5.06
N SER A 111 1.58 -2.89 -5.50
CA SER A 111 0.36 -3.39 -4.86
C SER A 111 0.68 -4.11 -3.53
N ASP A 112 -0.34 -4.72 -2.92
CA ASP A 112 -0.25 -5.50 -1.69
C ASP A 112 0.36 -6.92 -1.85
N GLY A 113 0.80 -7.26 -3.07
CA GLY A 113 1.41 -8.54 -3.38
C GLY A 113 0.41 -9.67 -3.61
N ASN A 114 -0.86 -9.37 -3.91
CA ASN A 114 -1.81 -10.40 -4.32
C ASN A 114 -1.40 -11.11 -5.62
N GLU A 115 -1.82 -12.37 -5.76
CA GLU A 115 -1.44 -13.24 -6.87
C GLU A 115 -1.87 -12.69 -8.24
N GLY A 116 -3.03 -12.04 -8.32
CA GLY A 116 -3.54 -11.47 -9.57
C GLY A 116 -2.62 -10.36 -10.10
N PHE A 117 -2.16 -9.49 -9.20
CA PHE A 117 -1.19 -8.45 -9.54
C PHE A 117 0.16 -9.04 -9.96
N VAL A 118 0.71 -9.99 -9.19
CA VAL A 118 2.02 -10.61 -9.50
C VAL A 118 1.98 -11.30 -10.86
N LYS A 119 0.91 -12.05 -11.14
CA LYS A 119 0.71 -12.69 -12.44
C LYS A 119 0.69 -11.66 -13.58
N ASN A 120 -0.15 -10.62 -13.46
CA ASN A 120 -0.28 -9.60 -14.49
C ASN A 120 1.05 -8.86 -14.72
N LEU A 121 1.79 -8.55 -13.65
CA LEU A 121 3.09 -7.89 -13.73
C LEU A 121 4.10 -8.75 -14.51
N THR A 122 4.21 -10.03 -14.19
CA THR A 122 5.12 -10.97 -14.86
C THR A 122 4.76 -11.14 -16.34
N GLU A 123 3.47 -11.33 -16.65
CA GLU A 123 3.02 -11.45 -18.05
C GLU A 123 3.31 -10.19 -18.86
N VAL A 124 3.16 -9.00 -18.27
CA VAL A 124 3.46 -7.72 -18.91
C VAL A 124 4.96 -7.57 -19.15
N CYS A 125 5.80 -7.92 -18.16
CA CYS A 125 7.24 -7.89 -18.33
C CYS A 125 7.69 -8.80 -19.49
N GLN A 126 7.21 -10.04 -19.53
CA GLN A 126 7.51 -10.99 -20.61
C GLN A 126 7.04 -10.48 -21.98
N ARG A 127 5.79 -10.03 -22.09
CA ARG A 127 5.21 -9.56 -23.36
C ARG A 127 5.92 -8.33 -23.92
N HIS A 128 6.47 -7.48 -23.06
CA HIS A 128 7.13 -6.23 -23.45
C HIS A 128 8.66 -6.30 -23.40
N GLY A 129 9.24 -7.49 -23.24
CA GLY A 129 10.69 -7.72 -23.22
C GLY A 129 11.39 -6.98 -22.08
N VAL A 130 10.77 -6.93 -20.90
CA VAL A 130 11.34 -6.36 -19.68
C VAL A 130 12.04 -7.48 -18.92
N ASP A 131 13.36 -7.54 -19.07
CA ASP A 131 14.22 -8.54 -18.44
C ASP A 131 14.57 -8.16 -17.00
N GLU A 132 14.65 -6.85 -16.68
CA GLU A 132 15.03 -6.39 -15.35
C GLU A 132 14.23 -5.16 -14.89
N ILE A 133 13.70 -5.22 -13.66
CA ILE A 133 13.32 -4.02 -12.92
C ILE A 133 14.56 -3.43 -12.24
N SER A 134 15.01 -2.28 -12.73
CA SER A 134 16.26 -1.65 -12.28
C SER A 134 16.15 -1.10 -10.86
N ASP A 135 15.03 -0.41 -10.62
CA ASP A 135 14.78 0.42 -9.46
C ASP A 135 13.28 0.37 -9.15
N LEU A 136 12.95 0.60 -7.88
CA LEU A 136 11.58 0.71 -7.40
C LEU A 136 11.39 2.08 -6.74
N LEU A 137 10.55 2.91 -7.33
CA LEU A 137 10.12 4.19 -6.76
C LEU A 137 8.78 4.02 -6.05
N VAL A 138 8.78 4.00 -4.72
CA VAL A 138 7.54 3.98 -3.93
C VAL A 138 7.10 5.41 -3.63
N THR A 139 5.88 5.77 -4.02
CA THR A 139 5.34 7.11 -3.78
C THR A 139 4.76 7.27 -2.37
N ASP A 140 4.17 6.20 -1.82
CA ASP A 140 3.65 6.15 -0.46
C ASP A 140 3.66 4.71 0.08
N ALA A 141 4.07 4.54 1.33
CA ALA A 141 4.26 3.22 1.96
C ALA A 141 2.97 2.57 2.49
N ARG A 142 1.79 3.08 2.13
CA ARG A 142 0.50 2.62 2.67
C ARG A 142 0.17 1.15 2.38
N THR A 143 0.60 0.62 1.24
CA THR A 143 0.36 -0.76 0.82
C THR A 143 1.55 -1.69 1.06
N LEU A 144 2.67 -1.15 1.57
CA LEU A 144 3.84 -1.93 1.97
C LEU A 144 3.57 -2.66 3.30
N GLY A 145 2.73 -3.70 3.24
CA GLY A 145 2.61 -4.68 4.33
C GLY A 145 3.87 -5.52 4.48
N SER A 146 3.90 -6.44 5.45
CA SER A 146 5.04 -7.32 5.78
C SER A 146 5.40 -8.37 4.70
N ARG A 147 5.17 -8.10 3.42
CA ARG A 147 5.45 -8.99 2.30
C ARG A 147 5.98 -8.26 1.06
N TRP A 148 6.23 -6.95 1.12
CA TRP A 148 6.72 -6.19 -0.03
C TRP A 148 8.09 -6.69 -0.54
N TRP A 149 8.91 -7.24 0.35
CA TRP A 149 10.16 -7.88 -0.03
C TRP A 149 9.96 -9.12 -0.90
N THR A 150 8.83 -9.82 -0.80
CA THR A 150 8.52 -10.95 -1.69
C THR A 150 8.36 -10.48 -3.13
N VAL A 151 7.68 -9.35 -3.36
CA VAL A 151 7.51 -8.77 -4.72
C VAL A 151 8.85 -8.27 -5.26
N ALA A 152 9.65 -7.59 -4.43
CA ALA A 152 10.98 -7.12 -4.83
C ALA A 152 11.96 -8.28 -5.13
N ILE A 153 11.84 -9.40 -4.41
CA ILE A 153 12.67 -10.59 -4.60
C ILE A 153 12.17 -11.40 -5.81
N GLU A 154 10.88 -11.64 -5.98
CA GLU A 154 10.34 -12.39 -7.13
C GLU A 154 10.59 -11.67 -8.45
N ALA A 155 10.46 -10.34 -8.48
CA ALA A 155 10.82 -9.54 -9.66
C ALA A 155 12.33 -9.60 -9.99
N LYS A 156 13.18 -9.86 -8.99
CA LYS A 156 14.64 -10.05 -9.15
C LYS A 156 15.03 -11.51 -9.43
N VAL A 157 14.22 -12.48 -9.00
CA VAL A 157 14.46 -13.92 -9.18
C VAL A 157 13.99 -14.37 -10.56
N SER A 158 12.83 -13.89 -11.03
CA SER A 158 12.33 -14.17 -12.39
C SER A 158 13.25 -13.65 -13.50
N SER A 159 14.10 -12.65 -13.21
CA SER A 159 15.11 -12.14 -14.15
C SER A 159 16.42 -12.93 -14.13
N SER A 160 16.61 -13.81 -13.14
CA SER A 160 17.83 -14.61 -12.95
C SER A 160 17.71 -16.08 -13.40
N GLU A 161 16.49 -16.57 -13.65
CA GLU A 161 16.25 -17.97 -14.06
C GLU A 161 16.17 -18.19 -15.58
N SER A 162 16.40 -17.18 -16.42
CA SER A 162 16.38 -17.30 -17.89
C SER A 162 17.76 -17.24 -18.57
N VAL A 163 18.83 -17.61 -17.87
CA VAL A 163 20.16 -17.79 -18.49
C VAL A 163 20.59 -19.25 -18.39
N GLU A 164 20.15 -20.04 -19.38
CA GLU A 164 20.98 -21.13 -19.93
C GLU A 164 21.08 -20.96 -21.45
N ILE A 165 22.30 -21.17 -21.94
CA ILE A 165 22.98 -20.54 -23.09
C ILE A 165 22.86 -21.48 -24.32
N PRO A 166 22.79 -20.95 -25.57
CA PRO A 166 22.78 -21.78 -26.79
C PRO A 166 24.19 -22.34 -27.11
N PRO A 167 24.34 -23.41 -27.94
CA PRO A 167 23.31 -24.21 -28.62
C PRO A 167 22.99 -25.55 -27.95
#